data_AF-A0AAW2Q5L4-F1
#
_entry.id   AF-A0AAW2Q5L4-F1
#
_cell.length_a   1.000
_cell.length_b   1.000
_cell.length_c   1.000
_cell.angle_alpha   90.00
_cell.angle_beta   90.00
_cell.angle_gamma   90.00
#
_symmetry.space_group_name_H-M   'P 1'
#
loop_
_entity.id
_entity.type
_entity.pdbx_description
1 polymer ?
#
loop_
_entity_poly.entity_id
_entity_poly.type
_entity_poly.pdbx_seq_one_letter_code
_entity_poly.pdbx_strand_id
1 'polypeptide(L)'
;MVLGGRFLMSRTLCFAAAPPTAPTTLQEIASTHPKGGVGIAKVVLKKGKTQLFRDGSPMVYSGAVDRIIGRPPPVTGDVVLVADGTEKPIGWGLYNSVSMFCVRLMQLDDEAARDPSCVLNVDKLLETRINDAVALRERLRLPSSRTDAYRLVNSEGDRLSGLVVDVFGDKAVIASSAAWVEKYKQQIKVCISRVNNIKHITWRPSIDILKEEGMDISDSEDVDPSNSPRIAKVVENGISYLVSLEGQKTGFYADQRENRQYISSISEGQKVLDICCYTGGFALNAVRGGALSVTGVDSSSPALDIAKENIALNNLDSGVISFLRQDAKHFMKNAISNGDSWDIVILDPPKLAPRRKEFKFLGYATNKKGWTVNDLLLFRCNDPKWDVPPYSTGKLHLYFSWKNSSFPNDIWVLHPWLAERLQLYAKLEQPVIIPLILLIQRGNTYPMFYLECYEAQISMLTNIHRYGRRKRLPTEYTDVTR
;
A
#
# COMPACT_ATOMS: atom_id res chain seq x y z
N MET A 1 -42.24 -51.01 -39.27
CA MET A 1 -43.06 -50.53 -38.13
C MET A 1 -42.30 -50.80 -36.86
N VAL A 2 -41.92 -49.72 -36.20
CA VAL A 2 -41.25 -49.63 -34.90
C VAL A 2 -42.30 -49.72 -33.80
N LEU A 3 -42.05 -50.47 -32.73
CA LEU A 3 -42.61 -50.37 -31.36
C LEU A 3 -42.23 -51.66 -30.59
N GLY A 4 -41.64 -51.69 -29.40
CA GLY A 4 -41.28 -50.65 -28.45
C GLY A 4 -40.71 -51.30 -27.17
N GLY A 5 -40.10 -50.48 -26.30
CA GLY A 5 -39.94 -50.78 -24.87
C GLY A 5 -38.55 -51.21 -24.38
N ARG A 6 -37.61 -50.27 -24.24
CA ARG A 6 -36.49 -50.40 -23.29
C ARG A 6 -36.88 -49.74 -21.97
N PHE A 7 -36.93 -50.54 -20.91
CA PHE A 7 -37.04 -50.08 -19.52
C PHE A 7 -35.77 -49.31 -19.12
N LEU A 8 -35.94 -48.05 -18.72
CA LEU A 8 -34.90 -47.25 -18.06
C LEU A 8 -35.16 -47.30 -16.55
N MET A 9 -34.30 -48.00 -15.81
CA MET A 9 -34.25 -47.89 -14.36
C MET A 9 -33.68 -46.51 -13.97
N SER A 10 -34.51 -45.67 -13.36
CA SER A 10 -34.06 -44.46 -12.67
C SER A 10 -33.34 -44.87 -11.38
N ARG A 11 -32.01 -44.76 -11.35
CA ARG A 11 -31.25 -44.77 -10.10
C ARG A 11 -31.28 -43.34 -9.53
N THR A 12 -32.14 -43.13 -8.55
CA THR A 12 -32.12 -41.92 -7.72
C THR A 12 -30.83 -41.94 -6.89
N LEU A 13 -29.83 -41.15 -7.28
CA LEU A 13 -28.66 -40.87 -6.47
C LEU A 13 -29.10 -39.99 -5.29
N CYS A 14 -29.28 -40.61 -4.13
CA CYS A 14 -29.46 -39.90 -2.88
C CYS A 14 -28.13 -39.25 -2.51
N PHE A 15 -28.00 -37.93 -2.68
CA PHE A 15 -26.89 -37.17 -2.12
C PHE A 15 -27.03 -37.21 -0.59
N ALA A 16 -26.22 -38.04 0.06
CA ALA A 16 -26.04 -37.95 1.50
C ALA A 16 -25.42 -36.58 1.80
N ALA A 17 -26.10 -35.76 2.60
CA ALA A 17 -25.53 -34.51 3.09
C ALA A 17 -24.21 -34.81 3.81
N ALA A 18 -23.17 -34.04 3.51
CA ALA A 18 -21.92 -34.10 4.25
C ALA A 18 -22.21 -33.95 5.75
N PRO A 19 -21.53 -34.70 6.64
CA PRO A 19 -21.72 -34.56 8.07
C PRO A 19 -21.49 -33.09 8.47
N PRO A 20 -22.25 -32.54 9.42
CA PRO A 20 -22.07 -31.17 9.86
C PRO A 20 -20.61 -31.00 10.32
N THR A 21 -19.89 -30.06 9.68
CA THR A 21 -18.55 -29.66 10.10
C THR A 21 -18.60 -29.24 11.56
N ALA A 22 -17.69 -29.77 12.38
CA ALA A 22 -17.58 -29.37 13.79
C ALA A 22 -17.55 -27.83 13.90
N PRO A 23 -18.22 -27.25 14.91
CA PRO A 23 -18.22 -25.80 15.10
C PRO A 23 -16.78 -25.30 15.28
N THR A 24 -16.45 -24.17 14.68
CA THR A 24 -15.13 -23.57 14.87
C THR A 24 -15.01 -22.98 16.28
N THR A 25 -13.79 -22.81 16.79
CA THR A 25 -13.54 -22.22 18.11
C THR A 25 -14.24 -20.86 18.28
N LEU A 26 -14.31 -20.03 17.22
CA LEU A 26 -15.04 -18.76 17.25
C LEU A 26 -16.56 -18.96 17.31
N GLN A 27 -17.10 -19.99 16.67
CA GLN A 27 -18.52 -20.35 16.76
C GLN A 27 -18.87 -20.88 18.15
N GLU A 28 -17.99 -21.68 18.74
CA GLU A 28 -18.14 -22.14 20.13
C GLU A 28 -18.17 -20.94 21.07
N ILE A 29 -17.20 -20.03 20.98
CA ILE A 29 -17.14 -18.80 21.80
C ILE A 29 -18.40 -17.94 21.59
N ALA A 30 -18.84 -17.78 20.34
CA ALA A 30 -20.06 -17.04 20.01
C ALA A 30 -21.33 -17.71 20.56
N SER A 31 -21.30 -19.02 20.80
CA SER A 31 -22.43 -19.80 21.34
C SER A 31 -22.43 -19.89 22.87
N THR A 32 -21.27 -19.81 23.52
CA THR A 32 -21.10 -19.94 24.99
C THR A 32 -21.49 -18.70 25.79
N HIS A 33 -22.41 -17.87 25.31
CA HIS A 33 -22.88 -16.72 26.09
C HIS A 33 -23.56 -17.19 27.39
N PRO A 34 -23.05 -16.80 28.59
CA PRO A 34 -23.75 -17.08 29.83
C PRO A 34 -25.06 -16.30 29.81
N LYS A 35 -26.18 -16.97 30.10
CA LYS A 35 -27.46 -16.31 30.38
C LYS A 35 -27.25 -15.34 31.56
N GLY A 36 -26.97 -14.07 31.27
CA GLY A 36 -26.75 -13.01 32.27
C GLY A 36 -25.31 -12.49 32.44
N GLY A 37 -24.33 -12.89 31.60
CA GLY A 37 -22.96 -12.34 31.63
C GLY A 37 -22.65 -11.36 30.48
N VAL A 38 -21.65 -10.49 30.67
CA VAL A 38 -21.10 -9.62 29.61
C VAL A 38 -20.35 -10.49 28.59
N GLY A 39 -20.99 -10.77 27.45
CA GLY A 39 -20.38 -11.51 26.35
C GLY A 39 -19.63 -10.60 25.36
N ILE A 40 -18.71 -11.18 24.59
CA ILE A 40 -17.98 -10.46 23.53
C ILE A 40 -18.96 -9.91 22.50
N ALA A 41 -18.82 -8.63 22.17
CA ALA A 41 -19.69 -7.99 21.19
C ALA A 41 -19.41 -8.52 19.77
N LYS A 42 -20.47 -8.56 18.95
CA LYS A 42 -20.42 -8.98 17.54
C LYS A 42 -20.72 -7.79 16.64
N VAL A 43 -19.86 -7.55 15.66
CA VAL A 43 -20.06 -6.61 14.55
C VAL A 43 -20.58 -7.40 13.36
N VAL A 44 -21.85 -7.20 13.02
CA VAL A 44 -22.53 -7.92 11.93
C VAL A 44 -22.42 -7.13 10.64
N LEU A 45 -21.92 -7.78 9.59
CA LEU A 45 -21.73 -7.18 8.28
C LEU A 45 -23.02 -7.18 7.44
N LYS A 46 -23.16 -6.17 6.58
CA LYS A 46 -24.23 -6.11 5.58
C LYS A 46 -24.16 -7.29 4.63
N LYS A 47 -25.34 -7.76 4.19
CA LYS A 47 -25.46 -8.81 3.17
C LYS A 47 -24.65 -8.45 1.92
N GLY A 48 -23.83 -9.38 1.44
CA GLY A 48 -22.97 -9.20 0.27
C GLY A 48 -21.65 -8.44 0.52
N LYS A 49 -21.37 -7.98 1.74
CA LYS A 49 -20.10 -7.31 2.09
C LYS A 49 -19.06 -8.20 2.77
N THR A 50 -19.44 -9.43 3.13
CA THR A 50 -18.60 -10.39 3.87
C THR A 50 -17.40 -10.89 3.07
N GLN A 51 -17.56 -11.12 1.76
CA GLN A 51 -16.55 -11.82 0.94
C GLN A 51 -15.21 -11.08 0.92
N LEU A 52 -15.22 -9.75 0.82
CA LEU A 52 -14.02 -8.90 0.84
C LEU A 52 -13.12 -9.17 2.06
N PHE A 53 -13.72 -9.43 3.22
CA PHE A 53 -12.98 -9.67 4.46
C PHE A 53 -12.54 -11.13 4.60
N ARG A 54 -13.33 -12.07 4.09
CA ARG A 54 -12.92 -13.48 3.98
C ARG A 54 -11.73 -13.65 3.03
N ASP A 55 -11.67 -12.83 1.98
CA ASP A 55 -10.55 -12.79 1.03
C ASP A 55 -9.30 -12.10 1.61
N GLY A 56 -9.34 -11.66 2.88
CA GLY A 56 -8.17 -11.21 3.63
C GLY A 56 -8.05 -9.71 3.81
N SER A 57 -9.03 -8.89 3.38
CA SER A 57 -9.02 -7.46 3.73
C SER A 57 -9.14 -7.29 5.25
N PRO A 58 -8.17 -6.65 5.94
CA PRO A 58 -8.20 -6.56 7.39
C PRO A 58 -8.99 -5.36 7.91
N MET A 59 -9.51 -4.49 7.04
CA MET A 59 -10.08 -3.20 7.42
C MET A 59 -11.58 -3.16 7.19
N VAL A 60 -12.37 -3.52 8.21
CA VAL A 60 -13.83 -3.42 8.17
C VAL A 60 -14.23 -1.96 8.28
N TYR A 61 -14.60 -1.37 7.15
CA TYR A 61 -15.07 0.02 7.11
C TYR A 61 -16.50 0.15 7.64
N SER A 62 -16.82 1.28 8.26
CA SER A 62 -18.13 1.55 8.89
C SER A 62 -19.32 1.33 7.95
N GLY A 63 -19.17 1.68 6.67
CA GLY A 63 -20.17 1.43 5.63
C GLY A 63 -20.51 -0.05 5.38
N ALA A 64 -19.66 -1.00 5.79
CA ALA A 64 -19.90 -2.43 5.68
C ALA A 64 -20.69 -3.02 6.88
N VAL A 65 -20.80 -2.27 7.98
CA VAL A 65 -21.47 -2.72 9.21
C VAL A 65 -22.99 -2.53 9.10
N ASP A 66 -23.75 -3.58 9.41
CA ASP A 66 -25.21 -3.56 9.49
C ASP A 66 -25.67 -3.20 10.92
N ARG A 67 -25.18 -3.93 11.91
CA ARG A 67 -25.53 -3.74 13.32
C ARG A 67 -24.43 -4.26 14.24
N ILE A 68 -24.45 -3.80 15.49
CA ILE A 68 -23.55 -4.25 16.56
C ILE A 68 -24.40 -4.90 17.65
N ILE A 69 -24.02 -6.11 18.07
CA ILE A 69 -24.71 -6.90 19.09
C ILE A 69 -23.78 -7.00 20.31
N GLY A 70 -24.19 -6.42 21.43
CA GLY A 70 -23.43 -6.45 22.68
C GLY A 70 -24.05 -5.50 23.70
N ARG A 71 -24.10 -5.88 24.97
CA ARG A 71 -24.59 -5.03 26.07
C ARG A 71 -23.63 -5.14 27.25
N PRO A 72 -22.90 -4.06 27.62
CA PRO A 72 -22.87 -2.74 26.95
C PRO A 72 -22.32 -2.81 25.52
N PRO A 73 -22.59 -1.81 24.66
CA PRO A 73 -21.95 -1.70 23.35
C PRO A 73 -20.42 -1.64 23.48
N PRO A 74 -19.65 -2.17 22.51
CA PRO A 74 -18.20 -2.11 22.55
C PRO A 74 -17.70 -0.67 22.44
N VAL A 75 -16.58 -0.38 23.08
CA VAL A 75 -15.86 0.89 23.02
C VAL A 75 -14.54 0.74 22.27
N THR A 76 -13.94 1.84 21.83
CA THR A 76 -12.68 1.81 21.09
C THR A 76 -11.60 1.02 21.84
N GLY A 77 -10.99 0.08 21.14
CA GLY A 77 -9.99 -0.84 21.67
C GLY A 77 -10.56 -2.18 22.17
N ASP A 78 -11.87 -2.36 22.23
CA ASP A 78 -12.47 -3.64 22.61
C ASP A 78 -12.24 -4.72 21.55
N VAL A 79 -12.07 -5.96 22.01
CA VAL A 79 -12.07 -7.14 21.17
C VAL A 79 -13.51 -7.46 20.78
N VAL A 80 -13.76 -7.62 19.48
CA VAL A 80 -15.08 -7.96 18.94
C VAL A 80 -14.98 -9.11 17.94
N LEU A 81 -16.05 -9.89 17.83
CA LEU A 81 -16.23 -10.81 16.73
C LEU A 81 -16.76 -10.06 15.51
N VAL A 82 -16.31 -10.43 14.32
CA VAL A 82 -16.89 -9.97 13.06
C VAL A 82 -17.69 -11.13 12.47
N ALA A 83 -18.95 -10.89 12.15
CA ALA A 83 -19.86 -11.92 11.68
C ALA A 83 -20.53 -11.54 10.35
N ASP A 84 -20.92 -12.54 9.57
CA ASP A 84 -21.74 -12.33 8.39
C ASP A 84 -23.19 -12.00 8.75
N GLY A 85 -24.03 -11.73 7.74
CA GLY A 85 -25.44 -11.36 7.96
C GLY A 85 -26.29 -12.42 8.67
N THR A 86 -25.82 -13.66 8.75
CA THR A 86 -26.45 -14.77 9.52
C THR A 86 -25.92 -14.89 10.95
N GLU A 87 -25.09 -13.94 11.37
CA GLU A 87 -24.39 -13.91 12.66
C GLU A 87 -23.33 -14.99 12.86
N LYS A 88 -22.95 -15.69 11.79
CA LYS A 88 -21.83 -16.62 11.81
C LYS A 88 -20.50 -15.84 11.85
N PRO A 89 -19.62 -16.06 12.84
CA PRO A 89 -18.30 -15.44 12.88
C PRO A 89 -17.49 -15.73 11.63
N ILE A 90 -16.75 -14.73 11.15
CA ILE A 90 -15.76 -14.84 10.09
C ILE A 90 -14.34 -14.53 10.58
N GLY A 91 -14.23 -14.02 11.80
CA GLY A 91 -12.98 -13.62 12.43
C GLY A 91 -13.25 -12.77 13.68
N TRP A 92 -12.18 -12.28 14.27
CA TRP A 92 -12.22 -11.31 15.38
C TRP A 92 -11.25 -10.17 15.12
N GLY A 93 -11.47 -9.04 15.79
CA GLY A 93 -10.66 -7.84 15.61
C GLY A 93 -10.81 -6.84 16.74
N LEU A 94 -10.15 -5.70 16.59
CA LEU A 94 -10.24 -4.59 17.53
C LEU A 94 -11.17 -3.52 16.97
N TYR A 95 -12.16 -3.14 17.79
CA TYR A 95 -13.18 -2.18 17.46
C TYR A 95 -12.70 -0.74 17.65
N ASN A 96 -13.15 0.17 16.79
CA ASN A 96 -13.00 1.61 16.95
C ASN A 96 -14.31 2.30 16.53
N SER A 97 -14.95 3.03 17.44
CA SER A 97 -16.22 3.70 17.15
C SER A 97 -16.08 4.99 16.34
N VAL A 98 -14.88 5.55 16.26
CA VAL A 98 -14.59 6.85 15.61
C VAL A 98 -13.99 6.64 14.22
N SER A 99 -13.11 5.65 14.08
CA SER A 99 -12.41 5.38 12.83
C SER A 99 -13.37 4.99 11.70
N MET A 100 -13.02 5.39 10.48
CA MET A 100 -13.62 4.81 9.27
C MET A 100 -13.47 3.29 9.24
N PHE A 101 -12.35 2.76 9.75
CA PHE A 101 -12.08 1.34 9.89
C PHE A 101 -12.57 0.84 11.25
N CYS A 102 -13.89 0.71 11.33
CA CYS A 102 -14.64 0.36 12.52
C CYS A 102 -14.16 -0.93 13.22
N VAL A 103 -13.67 -1.91 12.45
CA VAL A 103 -12.93 -3.05 13.02
C VAL A 103 -11.66 -3.30 12.21
N ARG A 104 -10.52 -3.41 12.88
CA ARG A 104 -9.31 -3.97 12.28
C ARG A 104 -9.24 -5.46 12.64
N LEU A 105 -9.42 -6.31 11.63
CA LEU A 105 -9.43 -7.76 11.76
C LEU A 105 -8.06 -8.27 12.18
N MET A 106 -8.07 -9.05 13.25
CA MET A 106 -6.89 -9.61 13.90
C MET A 106 -6.74 -11.10 13.64
N GLN A 107 -7.79 -11.86 13.37
CA GLN A 107 -7.65 -13.25 12.94
C GLN A 107 -8.92 -13.66 12.22
N LEU A 108 -8.79 -14.38 11.11
CA LEU A 108 -9.93 -14.99 10.44
C LEU A 108 -10.29 -16.33 11.08
N ASP A 109 -11.51 -16.80 10.86
CA ASP A 109 -12.01 -18.07 11.43
C ASP A 109 -11.17 -19.28 10.99
N ASP A 110 -10.67 -19.28 9.75
CA ASP A 110 -9.77 -20.34 9.24
C ASP A 110 -8.35 -20.27 9.83
N GLU A 111 -7.90 -19.07 10.20
CA GLU A 111 -6.65 -18.88 10.93
C GLU A 111 -6.79 -19.30 12.39
N ALA A 112 -7.92 -18.99 13.02
CA ALA A 112 -8.27 -19.41 14.37
C ALA A 112 -8.34 -20.94 14.49
N ALA A 113 -8.83 -21.62 13.45
CA ALA A 113 -8.82 -23.09 13.40
C ALA A 113 -7.41 -23.68 13.30
N ARG A 114 -6.46 -22.98 12.66
CA ARG A 114 -5.06 -23.44 12.51
C ARG A 114 -4.21 -23.13 13.74
N ASP A 115 -4.43 -21.97 14.35
CA ASP A 115 -3.78 -21.57 15.60
C ASP A 115 -4.82 -21.05 16.61
N PRO A 116 -5.39 -21.97 17.42
CA PRO A 116 -6.34 -21.62 18.47
C PRO A 116 -5.71 -20.78 19.60
N SER A 117 -4.39 -20.79 19.75
CA SER A 117 -3.72 -20.09 20.86
C SER A 117 -3.80 -18.56 20.74
N CYS A 118 -3.96 -18.06 19.52
CA CYS A 118 -4.12 -16.64 19.23
C CYS A 118 -5.58 -16.15 19.34
N VAL A 119 -6.56 -17.05 19.51
CA VAL A 119 -7.98 -16.67 19.50
C VAL A 119 -8.27 -15.68 20.63
N LEU A 120 -8.65 -14.46 20.25
CA LEU A 120 -8.94 -13.33 21.14
C LEU A 120 -7.77 -12.94 22.07
N ASN A 121 -6.55 -13.42 21.78
CA ASN A 121 -5.36 -13.16 22.55
C ASN A 121 -4.41 -12.27 21.74
N VAL A 122 -4.52 -10.96 21.95
CA VAL A 122 -3.72 -9.97 21.20
C VAL A 122 -2.23 -10.13 21.47
N ASP A 123 -1.82 -10.42 22.70
CA ASP A 123 -0.40 -10.54 23.05
C ASP A 123 0.25 -11.73 22.33
N LYS A 124 -0.43 -12.89 22.31
CA LYS A 124 0.07 -14.07 21.60
C LYS A 124 0.04 -13.87 20.09
N LEU A 125 -0.98 -13.21 19.57
CA LEU A 125 -1.08 -12.87 18.16
C LEU A 125 0.05 -11.92 17.72
N LEU A 126 0.38 -10.92 18.53
CA LEU A 126 1.48 -9.99 18.27
C LEU A 126 2.82 -10.72 18.19
N GLU A 127 3.13 -11.58 19.16
CA GLU A 127 4.33 -12.41 19.13
C GLU A 127 4.39 -13.26 17.85
N THR A 128 3.29 -13.94 17.52
CA THR A 128 3.21 -14.82 16.34
C THR A 128 3.42 -14.05 15.05
N ARG A 129 2.71 -12.93 14.85
CA ARG A 129 2.79 -12.14 13.61
C ARG A 129 4.09 -11.39 13.44
N ILE A 130 4.69 -10.91 14.53
CA ILE A 130 6.01 -10.29 14.47
C ILE A 130 7.06 -11.34 14.11
N ASN A 131 6.97 -12.56 14.67
CA ASN A 131 7.86 -13.66 14.28
C ASN A 131 7.67 -14.08 12.82
N ASP A 132 6.43 -14.14 12.33
CA ASP A 132 6.14 -14.40 10.92
C ASP A 132 6.76 -13.32 10.01
N ALA A 133 6.65 -12.06 10.43
CA ALA A 133 7.25 -10.93 9.72
C ALA A 133 8.78 -11.01 9.69
N VAL A 134 9.42 -11.34 10.82
CA VAL A 134 10.87 -11.62 10.91
C VAL A 134 11.25 -12.74 9.95
N ALA A 135 10.59 -13.88 10.04
CA ALA A 135 10.88 -15.04 9.19
C ALA A 135 10.71 -14.73 7.69
N LEU A 136 9.75 -13.86 7.33
CA LEU A 136 9.61 -13.38 5.96
C LEU A 136 10.82 -12.55 5.51
N ARG A 137 11.32 -11.64 6.36
CA ARG A 137 12.48 -10.81 6.03
C ARG A 137 13.77 -11.64 5.95
N GLU A 138 13.92 -12.64 6.81
CA GLU A 138 15.04 -13.59 6.74
C GLU A 138 15.03 -14.38 5.42
N ARG A 139 13.86 -14.80 4.91
CA ARG A 139 13.74 -15.42 3.59
C ARG A 139 14.10 -14.47 2.45
N LEU A 140 13.89 -13.17 2.64
CA LEU A 140 14.36 -12.11 1.73
C LEU A 140 15.86 -11.76 1.94
N ARG A 141 16.56 -12.47 2.83
CA ARG A 141 17.96 -12.24 3.23
C ARG A 141 18.18 -10.86 3.84
N LEU A 142 17.27 -10.44 4.71
CA LEU A 142 17.33 -9.18 5.44
C LEU A 142 17.35 -9.46 6.97
N PRO A 143 18.28 -8.86 7.72
CA PRO A 143 19.44 -8.09 7.22
C PRO A 143 20.49 -8.99 6.56
N SER A 144 21.40 -8.38 5.81
CA SER A 144 22.61 -9.02 5.27
C SER A 144 23.83 -8.11 5.44
N SER A 145 25.01 -8.61 5.11
CA SER A 145 26.25 -7.78 5.10
C SER A 145 26.19 -6.59 4.14
N ARG A 146 25.24 -6.57 3.21
CA ARG A 146 25.05 -5.48 2.22
C ARG A 146 23.82 -4.63 2.48
N THR A 147 22.90 -5.07 3.35
CA THR A 147 21.64 -4.37 3.60
C THR A 147 21.19 -4.58 5.03
N ASP A 148 21.20 -3.51 5.84
CA ASP A 148 20.68 -3.47 7.21
C ASP A 148 19.62 -2.36 7.44
N ALA A 149 19.19 -1.70 6.36
CA ALA A 149 18.01 -0.84 6.31
C ALA A 149 16.84 -1.57 5.62
N TYR A 150 15.75 -1.84 6.36
CA TYR A 150 14.60 -2.56 5.81
C TYR A 150 13.32 -2.37 6.64
N ARG A 151 12.16 -2.60 6.01
CA ARG A 151 10.87 -2.68 6.71
C ARG A 151 10.69 -4.05 7.33
N LEU A 152 10.62 -4.12 8.66
CA LEU A 152 10.33 -5.34 9.41
C LEU A 152 8.84 -5.66 9.49
N VAL A 153 7.98 -4.67 9.72
CA VAL A 153 6.51 -4.84 9.75
C VAL A 153 5.87 -3.82 8.81
N ASN A 154 5.00 -4.28 7.93
CA ASN A 154 4.35 -3.53 6.86
C ASN A 154 2.83 -3.52 7.01
N SER A 155 2.34 -3.09 8.17
CA SER A 155 0.93 -2.83 8.43
C SER A 155 0.02 -4.00 8.02
N GLU A 156 -0.98 -3.78 7.17
CA GLU A 156 -1.92 -4.78 6.66
C GLU A 156 -1.20 -5.92 5.92
N GLY A 157 -0.05 -5.66 5.30
CA GLY A 157 0.73 -6.65 4.58
C GLY A 157 1.28 -7.75 5.49
N ASP A 158 1.52 -7.43 6.76
CA ASP A 158 1.91 -8.40 7.81
C ASP A 158 0.76 -8.65 8.80
N ARG A 159 -0.47 -8.33 8.38
CA ARG A 159 -1.70 -8.48 9.17
C ARG A 159 -1.67 -7.71 10.50
N LEU A 160 -0.89 -6.65 10.63
CA LEU A 160 -0.85 -5.77 11.81
C LEU A 160 -1.26 -4.36 11.38
N SER A 161 -2.50 -4.24 10.89
CA SER A 161 -3.05 -3.02 10.29
C SER A 161 -2.86 -1.78 11.18
N GLY A 162 -2.10 -0.81 10.68
CA GLY A 162 -1.75 0.43 11.37
C GLY A 162 -0.38 0.43 12.07
N LEU A 163 0.31 -0.71 12.14
CA LEU A 163 1.66 -0.85 12.70
C LEU A 163 2.71 -0.97 11.59
N VAL A 164 3.64 -0.03 11.55
CA VAL A 164 4.83 -0.10 10.69
C VAL A 164 6.07 -0.13 11.57
N VAL A 165 7.03 -0.99 11.22
CA VAL A 165 8.33 -1.04 11.89
C VAL A 165 9.42 -1.06 10.82
N ASP A 166 10.22 -0.01 10.78
CA ASP A 166 11.42 0.07 9.94
C ASP A 166 12.66 -0.12 10.82
N VAL A 167 13.63 -0.90 10.33
CA VAL A 167 14.88 -1.23 11.00
C VAL A 167 16.03 -0.56 10.26
N PHE A 168 16.90 0.11 11.01
CA PHE A 168 18.07 0.84 10.55
C PHE A 168 19.28 0.43 11.39
N GLY A 169 19.99 -0.61 10.95
CA GLY A 169 21.08 -1.20 11.72
C GLY A 169 20.56 -1.79 13.03
N ASP A 170 20.97 -1.21 14.16
CA ASP A 170 20.55 -1.64 15.51
C ASP A 170 19.35 -0.84 16.08
N LYS A 171 18.66 -0.07 15.24
CA LYS A 171 17.55 0.81 15.65
C LYS A 171 16.27 0.42 14.95
N ALA A 172 15.17 0.35 15.69
CA ALA A 172 13.83 0.19 15.15
C ALA A 172 13.04 1.49 15.31
N VAL A 173 12.44 1.98 14.21
CA VAL A 173 11.49 3.07 14.22
C VAL A 173 10.10 2.49 14.03
N ILE A 174 9.27 2.61 15.05
CA ILE A 174 7.89 2.12 15.05
C ILE A 174 6.97 3.29 14.72
N ALA A 175 6.26 3.21 13.60
CA ALA A 175 5.22 4.15 13.24
C ALA A 175 3.83 3.58 13.55
N SER A 176 3.05 4.35 14.30
CA SER A 176 1.70 3.99 14.72
C SER A 176 0.67 4.86 14.03
N SER A 177 -0.36 4.24 13.46
CA SER A 177 -1.42 4.91 12.71
C SER A 177 -2.81 4.34 13.00
N ALA A 178 -2.94 3.59 14.09
CA ALA A 178 -4.22 3.04 14.55
C ALA A 178 -4.31 3.06 16.06
N ALA A 179 -5.52 3.30 16.58
CA ALA A 179 -5.77 3.41 18.03
C ALA A 179 -5.29 2.19 18.82
N TRP A 180 -5.48 0.99 18.27
CA TRP A 180 -5.04 -0.22 18.96
C TRP A 180 -3.52 -0.33 19.08
N VAL A 181 -2.75 0.21 18.14
CA VAL A 181 -1.29 0.18 18.18
C VAL A 181 -0.78 0.99 19.37
N GLU A 182 -1.41 2.13 19.65
CA GLU A 182 -1.15 2.91 20.87
C GLU A 182 -1.58 2.16 22.14
N LYS A 183 -2.75 1.50 22.12
CA LYS A 183 -3.23 0.69 23.26
C LYS A 183 -2.24 -0.43 23.65
N TYR A 184 -1.61 -1.07 22.67
CA TYR A 184 -0.67 -2.19 22.87
C TYR A 184 0.80 -1.78 22.71
N LYS A 185 1.11 -0.49 22.84
CA LYS A 185 2.46 0.09 22.65
C LYS A 185 3.55 -0.65 23.42
N GLN A 186 3.32 -0.99 24.69
CA GLN A 186 4.33 -1.65 25.52
C GLN A 186 4.59 -3.09 25.08
N GLN A 187 3.54 -3.84 24.77
CA GLN A 187 3.65 -5.22 24.30
C GLN A 187 4.34 -5.29 22.93
N ILE A 188 4.03 -4.35 22.03
CA ILE A 188 4.71 -4.21 20.75
C ILE A 188 6.20 -3.92 20.97
N LYS A 189 6.55 -2.97 21.86
CA LYS A 189 7.96 -2.68 22.20
C LYS A 189 8.69 -3.93 22.72
N VAL A 190 8.07 -4.72 23.59
CA VAL A 190 8.64 -5.97 24.11
C VAL A 190 8.84 -7.00 23.00
N CYS A 191 7.91 -7.14 22.06
CA CYS A 191 8.07 -8.07 20.94
C CYS A 191 9.20 -7.62 20.01
N ILE A 192 9.26 -6.32 19.68
CA ILE A 192 10.30 -5.76 18.80
C ILE A 192 11.68 -5.81 19.46
N SER A 193 11.78 -5.63 20.78
CA SER A 193 13.07 -5.72 21.49
C SER A 193 13.66 -7.14 21.52
N ARG A 194 12.86 -8.17 21.24
CA ARG A 194 13.31 -9.56 21.12
C ARG A 194 13.85 -9.89 19.72
N VAL A 195 13.65 -9.01 18.75
CA VAL A 195 14.19 -9.18 17.40
C VAL A 195 15.69 -8.96 17.45
N ASN A 196 16.44 -9.87 16.84
CA ASN A 196 17.91 -9.85 16.87
C ASN A 196 18.46 -8.49 16.40
N ASN A 197 19.52 -8.05 17.08
CA ASN A 197 20.28 -6.82 16.80
C ASN A 197 19.57 -5.49 17.09
N ILE A 198 18.31 -5.48 17.53
CA ILE A 198 17.63 -4.23 17.93
C ILE A 198 18.06 -3.83 19.35
N LYS A 199 18.67 -2.64 19.48
CA LYS A 199 19.09 -2.05 20.76
C LYS A 199 18.32 -0.81 21.14
N HIS A 200 17.83 -0.08 20.14
CA HIS A 200 17.11 1.18 20.33
C HIS A 200 15.76 1.12 19.63
N ILE A 201 14.71 1.59 20.30
CA ILE A 201 13.36 1.66 19.74
C ILE A 201 12.87 3.11 19.84
N THR A 202 12.54 3.70 18.69
CA THR A 202 11.92 5.02 18.59
C THR A 202 10.46 4.85 18.21
N TRP A 203 9.55 5.50 18.94
CA TRP A 203 8.12 5.50 18.63
C TRP A 203 7.73 6.80 17.94
N ARG A 204 7.12 6.71 16.75
CA ARG A 204 6.72 7.86 15.92
C ARG A 204 5.23 7.75 15.58
N PRO A 205 4.35 8.30 16.42
CA PRO A 205 2.93 8.21 16.15
C PRO A 205 2.54 9.18 15.01
N SER A 206 1.64 8.73 14.14
CA SER A 206 1.11 9.53 13.03
C SER A 206 -0.03 10.40 13.55
N ILE A 207 0.30 11.54 14.17
CA ILE A 207 -0.64 12.40 14.90
C ILE A 207 -1.91 12.71 14.09
N ASP A 208 -1.77 13.11 12.82
CA ASP A 208 -2.92 13.45 11.97
C ASP A 208 -3.84 12.26 11.70
N ILE A 209 -3.28 11.06 11.52
CA ILE A 209 -4.07 9.83 11.31
C ILE A 209 -4.72 9.37 12.62
N LEU A 210 -4.02 9.51 13.75
CA LEU A 210 -4.55 9.12 15.06
C LEU A 210 -5.72 10.01 15.50
N LYS A 211 -5.74 11.28 15.09
CA LYS A 211 -6.91 12.14 15.25
C LYS A 211 -8.14 11.57 14.53
N GLU A 212 -7.97 11.03 13.33
CA GLU A 212 -9.05 10.33 12.60
C GLU A 212 -9.45 8.99 13.27
N GLU A 213 -8.58 8.40 14.08
CA GLU A 213 -8.85 7.23 14.92
C GLU A 213 -9.48 7.59 16.28
N GLY A 214 -9.73 8.87 16.56
CA GLY A 214 -10.31 9.35 17.81
C GLY A 214 -9.31 9.50 18.96
N MET A 215 -8.01 9.57 18.67
CA MET A 215 -6.94 9.83 19.63
C MET A 215 -6.27 11.16 19.36
N ASP A 216 -6.42 12.12 20.27
CA ASP A 216 -5.61 13.33 20.25
C ASP A 216 -4.41 13.16 21.19
N ILE A 217 -3.24 13.07 20.58
CA ILE A 217 -1.95 12.87 21.28
C ILE A 217 -1.01 14.05 21.01
N SER A 218 -1.54 15.20 20.58
CA SER A 218 -0.71 16.40 20.33
C SER A 218 0.08 16.85 21.55
N ASP A 219 -0.44 16.56 22.74
CA ASP A 219 0.08 17.04 24.02
C ASP A 219 0.83 15.94 24.79
N SER A 220 1.00 14.74 24.22
CA SER A 220 1.71 13.67 24.91
C SER A 220 3.20 14.00 24.98
N GLU A 221 3.72 14.21 26.20
CA GLU A 221 5.15 14.41 26.52
C GLU A 221 6.04 13.21 26.18
N ASP A 222 5.45 12.13 25.63
CA ASP A 222 6.03 10.81 25.40
C ASP A 222 7.01 10.75 24.20
N VAL A 223 7.34 11.90 23.61
CA VAL A 223 8.48 12.03 22.70
C VAL A 223 9.71 12.29 23.57
N ASP A 224 10.27 11.24 24.18
CA ASP A 224 11.55 11.35 24.90
C ASP A 224 12.63 11.94 23.97
N PRO A 225 13.02 13.22 24.15
CA PRO A 225 13.95 13.89 23.26
C PRO A 225 15.41 13.54 23.58
N SER A 226 15.67 12.77 24.64
CA SER A 226 16.89 12.94 25.44
C SER A 226 17.93 11.82 25.33
N ASN A 227 17.63 10.65 24.74
CA ASN A 227 18.60 9.53 24.79
C ASN A 227 18.73 8.63 23.55
N SER A 228 18.02 8.90 22.44
CA SER A 228 18.13 8.09 21.23
C SER A 228 18.97 8.81 20.15
N PRO A 229 19.93 8.13 19.49
CA PRO A 229 20.70 8.73 18.41
C PRO A 229 19.75 9.14 17.27
N ARG A 230 19.76 10.42 16.91
CA ARG A 230 18.87 10.98 15.87
C ARG A 230 19.24 10.57 14.45
N ILE A 231 20.46 10.05 14.27
CA ILE A 231 20.98 9.58 12.99
C ILE A 231 21.39 8.12 13.14
N ALA A 232 21.01 7.30 12.16
CA ALA A 232 21.51 5.94 11.98
C ALA A 232 22.44 5.90 10.76
N LYS A 233 23.59 5.24 10.92
CA LYS A 233 24.41 4.82 9.78
C LYS A 233 23.98 3.41 9.39
N VAL A 234 23.58 3.24 8.15
CA VAL A 234 23.08 1.97 7.60
C VAL A 234 23.76 1.67 6.27
N VAL A 235 23.61 0.44 5.79
CA VAL A 235 24.01 0.00 4.46
C VAL A 235 22.78 -0.50 3.73
N GLU A 236 22.65 -0.15 2.45
CA GLU A 236 21.69 -0.75 1.53
C GLU A 236 22.38 -1.02 0.19
N ASN A 237 22.28 -2.26 -0.31
CA ASN A 237 22.93 -2.71 -1.54
C ASN A 237 24.46 -2.47 -1.58
N GLY A 238 25.10 -2.39 -0.41
CA GLY A 238 26.52 -2.07 -0.25
C GLY A 238 26.87 -0.59 -0.31
N ILE A 239 25.88 0.31 -0.30
CA ILE A 239 26.06 1.77 -0.18
C ILE A 239 25.70 2.17 1.25
N SER A 240 26.56 2.96 1.88
CA SER A 240 26.32 3.47 3.23
C SER A 240 25.45 4.74 3.20
N TYR A 241 24.53 4.87 4.14
CA TYR A 241 23.65 6.03 4.28
C TYR A 241 23.63 6.54 5.71
N LEU A 242 23.55 7.85 5.87
CA LEU A 242 23.09 8.51 7.08
C LEU A 242 21.57 8.73 6.97
N VAL A 243 20.84 8.19 7.94
CA VAL A 243 19.38 8.26 8.03
C VAL A 243 19.00 9.07 9.26
N SER A 244 18.33 10.21 9.04
CA SER A 244 17.72 10.96 10.14
C SER A 244 16.44 10.26 10.58
N LEU A 245 16.39 9.76 11.81
CA LEU A 245 15.22 9.06 12.36
C LEU A 245 14.03 10.00 12.57
N GLU A 246 14.25 11.32 12.55
CA GLU A 246 13.23 12.37 12.59
C GLU A 246 12.77 12.80 11.18
N GLY A 247 13.41 12.28 10.12
CA GLY A 247 13.13 12.62 8.71
C GLY A 247 11.74 12.21 8.21
N GLN A 248 11.48 12.46 6.93
CA GLN A 248 10.22 12.10 6.27
C GLN A 248 9.95 10.58 6.38
N LYS A 249 8.67 10.20 6.43
CA LYS A 249 8.23 8.84 6.81
C LYS A 249 8.81 8.45 8.17
N THR A 250 9.63 7.40 8.22
CA THR A 250 10.39 6.92 9.38
C THR A 250 11.85 7.38 9.37
N GLY A 251 12.25 8.12 8.33
CA GLY A 251 13.60 8.64 8.13
C GLY A 251 14.24 8.24 6.79
N PHE A 252 13.83 7.11 6.21
CA PHE A 252 14.39 6.57 4.97
C PHE A 252 13.33 5.79 4.18
N TYR A 253 13.42 5.86 2.85
CA TYR A 253 12.50 5.21 1.92
C TYR A 253 13.00 3.79 1.60
N ALA A 254 12.79 2.86 2.53
CA ALA A 254 13.17 1.45 2.38
C ALA A 254 12.39 0.72 1.27
N ASP A 255 11.24 1.26 0.88
CA ASP A 255 10.41 0.78 -0.25
C ASP A 255 11.10 0.96 -1.60
N GLN A 256 12.01 1.94 -1.72
CA GLN A 256 12.72 2.24 -2.97
C GLN A 256 14.00 1.41 -3.18
N ARG A 257 14.30 0.43 -2.32
CA ARG A 257 15.56 -0.36 -2.38
C ARG A 257 15.79 -1.02 -3.74
N GLU A 258 14.80 -1.74 -4.24
CA GLU A 258 14.92 -2.51 -5.49
C GLU A 258 15.04 -1.57 -6.70
N ASN A 259 14.28 -0.45 -6.69
CA ASN A 259 14.38 0.58 -7.71
C ASN A 259 15.76 1.24 -7.73
N ARG A 260 16.32 1.54 -6.56
CA ARG A 260 17.70 2.05 -6.43
C ARG A 260 18.72 1.07 -6.97
N GLN A 261 18.58 -0.22 -6.65
CA GLN A 261 19.45 -1.27 -7.19
C GLN A 261 19.36 -1.35 -8.72
N TYR A 262 18.14 -1.29 -9.27
CA TYR A 262 17.93 -1.29 -10.71
C TYR A 262 18.61 -0.10 -11.40
N ILE A 263 18.48 1.11 -10.85
CA ILE A 263 19.19 2.29 -11.36
C ILE A 263 20.70 2.06 -11.41
N SER A 264 21.27 1.45 -10.37
CA SER A 264 22.69 1.09 -10.38
C SER A 264 23.05 0.20 -11.58
N SER A 265 22.20 -0.77 -11.93
CA SER A 265 22.48 -1.73 -13.01
C SER A 265 22.45 -1.15 -14.43
N ILE A 266 21.83 0.02 -14.62
CA ILE A 266 21.68 0.66 -15.94
C ILE A 266 22.47 1.96 -16.09
N SER A 267 23.24 2.35 -15.06
CA SER A 267 23.87 3.67 -15.01
C SER A 267 25.25 3.75 -15.68
N GLU A 268 25.85 2.63 -16.08
CA GLU A 268 27.21 2.62 -16.66
C GLU A 268 27.34 3.56 -17.87
N GLY A 269 28.25 4.54 -17.78
CA GLY A 269 28.50 5.54 -18.81
C GLY A 269 27.39 6.57 -19.03
N GLN A 270 26.31 6.54 -18.25
CA GLN A 270 25.13 7.39 -18.45
C GLN A 270 25.24 8.74 -17.72
N LYS A 271 24.63 9.79 -18.27
CA LYS A 271 24.31 11.02 -17.56
C LYS A 271 22.95 10.87 -16.87
N VAL A 272 22.92 11.01 -15.54
CA VAL A 272 21.71 10.75 -14.73
C VAL A 272 21.22 12.01 -14.05
N LEU A 273 19.91 12.25 -14.11
CA LEU A 273 19.21 13.31 -13.38
C LEU A 273 18.25 12.69 -12.35
N ASP A 274 18.41 13.05 -11.08
CA ASP A 274 17.60 12.60 -9.95
C ASP A 274 16.79 13.79 -9.38
N ILE A 275 15.51 13.89 -9.75
CA ILE A 275 14.63 14.98 -9.32
C ILE A 275 13.86 14.57 -8.07
N CYS A 276 13.82 15.49 -7.08
CA CYS A 276 13.34 15.23 -5.72
C CYS A 276 14.21 14.16 -5.03
N CYS A 277 15.53 14.30 -5.20
CA CYS A 277 16.52 13.29 -4.80
C CYS A 277 16.63 13.06 -3.28
N TYR A 278 16.02 13.92 -2.45
CA TYR A 278 16.08 13.87 -1.00
C TYR A 278 17.54 13.75 -0.49
N THR A 279 17.90 12.64 0.16
CA THR A 279 19.26 12.37 0.68
C THR A 279 20.17 11.66 -0.33
N GLY A 280 19.81 11.69 -1.61
CA GLY A 280 20.63 11.22 -2.74
C GLY A 280 20.53 9.73 -3.03
N GLY A 281 19.46 9.05 -2.60
CA GLY A 281 19.33 7.60 -2.69
C GLY A 281 19.61 7.02 -4.08
N PHE A 282 18.90 7.53 -5.10
CA PHE A 282 19.09 7.10 -6.48
C PHE A 282 20.41 7.61 -7.06
N ALA A 283 20.74 8.89 -6.84
CA ALA A 283 21.99 9.48 -7.30
C ALA A 283 23.23 8.68 -6.86
N LEU A 284 23.29 8.25 -5.60
CA LEU A 284 24.40 7.44 -5.07
C LEU A 284 24.47 6.05 -5.73
N ASN A 285 23.32 5.42 -6.00
CA ASN A 285 23.27 4.14 -6.72
C ASN A 285 23.72 4.28 -8.17
N ALA A 286 23.37 5.38 -8.83
CA ALA A 286 23.80 5.68 -10.19
C ALA A 286 25.33 5.82 -10.28
N VAL A 287 25.94 6.59 -9.36
CA VAL A 287 27.41 6.69 -9.29
C VAL A 287 28.04 5.32 -9.03
N ARG A 288 27.50 4.54 -8.08
CA ARG A 288 28.00 3.20 -7.76
C ARG A 288 27.91 2.22 -8.94
N GLY A 289 26.97 2.47 -9.85
CA GLY A 289 26.73 1.75 -11.10
C GLY A 289 27.57 2.22 -12.29
N GLY A 290 28.47 3.20 -12.10
CA GLY A 290 29.36 3.69 -13.15
C GLY A 290 28.81 4.84 -13.98
N ALA A 291 27.87 5.64 -13.45
CA ALA A 291 27.40 6.86 -14.12
C ALA A 291 28.57 7.79 -14.50
N LEU A 292 28.48 8.38 -15.70
CA LEU A 292 29.43 9.37 -16.20
C LEU A 292 29.29 10.69 -15.42
N SER A 293 28.05 11.08 -15.12
CA SER A 293 27.74 12.26 -14.31
C SER A 293 26.35 12.15 -13.73
N VAL A 294 26.16 12.64 -12.51
CA VAL A 294 24.87 12.62 -11.78
C VAL A 294 24.54 14.01 -11.28
N THR A 295 23.30 14.46 -11.54
CA THR A 295 22.74 15.69 -10.99
C THR A 295 21.54 15.35 -10.13
N GLY A 296 21.61 15.61 -8.83
CA GLY A 296 20.47 15.53 -7.92
C GLY A 296 19.87 16.90 -7.66
N VAL A 297 18.54 16.99 -7.65
CA VAL A 297 17.81 18.25 -7.40
C VAL A 297 16.82 18.03 -6.26
N ASP A 298 16.88 18.88 -5.24
CA ASP A 298 15.89 18.91 -4.16
C ASP A 298 15.68 20.34 -3.63
N SER A 299 14.54 20.59 -3.00
CA SER A 299 14.23 21.88 -2.39
C SER A 299 14.77 22.01 -0.96
N SER A 300 15.01 20.87 -0.29
CA SER A 300 15.37 20.76 1.12
C SER A 300 16.88 20.84 1.35
N SER A 301 17.36 21.97 1.90
CA SER A 301 18.77 22.10 2.32
C SER A 301 19.21 20.98 3.27
N PRO A 302 18.47 20.65 4.36
CA PRO A 302 18.90 19.60 5.27
C PRO A 302 19.04 18.24 4.61
N ALA A 303 18.20 17.92 3.62
CA ALA A 303 18.30 16.65 2.89
C ALA A 303 19.55 16.63 1.99
N LEU A 304 19.83 17.73 1.29
CA LEU A 304 21.02 17.86 0.45
C LEU A 304 22.32 17.88 1.25
N ASP A 305 22.32 18.39 2.47
CA ASP A 305 23.49 18.37 3.34
C ASP A 305 23.82 16.92 3.76
N ILE A 306 22.80 16.13 4.13
CA ILE A 306 22.96 14.68 4.35
C ILE A 306 23.40 13.97 3.05
N ALA A 307 22.87 14.36 1.89
CA ALA A 307 23.26 13.77 0.61
C ALA A 307 24.76 13.98 0.31
N LYS A 308 25.29 15.16 0.63
CA LYS A 308 26.74 15.45 0.51
C LYS A 308 27.56 14.63 1.51
N GLU A 309 27.09 14.49 2.74
CA GLU A 309 27.76 13.61 3.72
C GLU A 309 27.77 12.15 3.25
N ASN A 310 26.71 11.69 2.59
CA ASN A 310 26.65 10.35 2.01
C ASN A 310 27.66 10.14 0.86
N ILE A 311 28.00 11.18 0.08
CA ILE A 311 29.09 11.10 -0.91
C ILE A 311 30.40 10.79 -0.20
N ALA A 312 30.74 11.58 0.84
CA ALA A 312 31.96 11.41 1.62
C ALA A 312 32.01 10.05 2.31
N LEU A 313 30.86 9.61 2.86
CA LEU A 313 30.73 8.32 3.55
C LEU A 313 31.06 7.12 2.66
N ASN A 314 30.82 7.24 1.36
CA ASN A 314 31.06 6.19 0.37
C ASN A 314 32.36 6.39 -0.41
N ASN A 315 33.16 7.40 -0.08
CA ASN A 315 34.38 7.78 -0.82
C ASN A 315 34.12 7.98 -2.33
N LEU A 316 32.96 8.54 -2.68
CA LEU A 316 32.60 8.79 -4.08
C LEU A 316 33.26 10.10 -4.56
N ASP A 317 33.67 10.12 -5.83
CA ASP A 317 34.24 11.31 -6.46
C ASP A 317 33.16 12.41 -6.58
N SER A 318 33.38 13.52 -5.89
CA SER A 318 32.49 14.69 -5.93
C SER A 318 32.50 15.40 -7.29
N GLY A 319 33.43 15.07 -8.19
CA GLY A 319 33.40 15.51 -9.58
C GLY A 319 32.33 14.83 -10.43
N VAL A 320 31.87 13.63 -10.04
CA VAL A 320 30.87 12.84 -10.80
C VAL A 320 29.44 13.18 -10.37
N ILE A 321 29.23 13.58 -9.12
CA ILE A 321 27.91 13.81 -8.53
C ILE A 321 27.77 15.22 -7.97
N SER A 322 26.69 15.89 -8.34
CA SER A 322 26.36 17.25 -7.90
C SER A 322 24.93 17.33 -7.36
N PHE A 323 24.73 18.13 -6.32
CA PHE A 323 23.42 18.36 -5.71
C PHE A 323 23.05 19.85 -5.80
N LEU A 324 21.87 20.13 -6.36
CA LEU A 324 21.37 21.48 -6.59
C LEU A 324 20.13 21.74 -5.74
N ARG A 325 20.16 22.82 -4.96
CA ARG A 325 19.00 23.28 -4.22
C ARG A 325 18.08 24.10 -5.12
N GLN A 326 17.03 23.48 -5.64
CA GLN A 326 16.09 24.17 -6.53
C GLN A 326 14.70 23.51 -6.49
N ASP A 327 13.66 24.31 -6.76
CA ASP A 327 12.34 23.76 -7.07
C ASP A 327 12.41 22.90 -8.35
N ALA A 328 11.85 21.70 -8.29
CA ALA A 328 11.89 20.73 -9.38
C ALA A 328 11.28 21.27 -10.68
N LYS A 329 10.15 21.99 -10.61
CA LYS A 329 9.49 22.54 -11.82
C LYS A 329 10.33 23.64 -12.44
N HIS A 330 10.91 24.51 -11.61
CA HIS A 330 11.78 25.57 -12.09
C HIS A 330 13.06 25.00 -12.73
N PHE A 331 13.70 24.03 -12.08
CA PHE A 331 14.88 23.35 -12.63
C PHE A 331 14.56 22.75 -14.01
N MET A 332 13.50 21.95 -14.12
CA MET A 332 13.12 21.32 -15.38
C MET A 332 12.83 22.33 -16.50
N LYS A 333 12.16 23.46 -16.19
CA LYS A 333 11.90 24.51 -17.19
C LYS A 333 13.19 25.13 -17.72
N ASN A 334 14.15 25.40 -16.84
CA ASN A 334 15.43 26.00 -17.22
C ASN A 334 16.27 25.00 -18.02
N ALA A 335 16.32 23.75 -17.59
CA ALA A 335 17.01 22.67 -18.30
C ALA A 335 16.49 22.51 -19.74
N ILE A 336 15.17 22.52 -19.92
CA ILE A 336 14.54 22.49 -21.25
C ILE A 336 14.93 23.73 -22.07
N SER A 337 14.89 24.92 -21.47
CA SER A 337 15.24 26.17 -22.17
C SER A 337 16.72 26.22 -22.58
N ASN A 338 17.60 25.60 -21.82
CA ASN A 338 19.03 25.55 -22.08
C ASN A 338 19.43 24.44 -23.07
N GLY A 339 18.51 23.53 -23.40
CA GLY A 339 18.81 22.34 -24.21
C GLY A 339 19.62 21.29 -23.46
N ASP A 340 19.59 21.32 -22.12
CA ASP A 340 20.26 20.32 -21.28
C ASP A 340 19.61 18.94 -21.50
N SER A 341 20.44 17.89 -21.46
CA SER A 341 19.95 16.53 -21.67
C SER A 341 20.71 15.51 -20.81
N TRP A 342 19.96 14.48 -20.42
CA TRP A 342 20.42 13.34 -19.63
C TRP A 342 19.95 12.06 -20.31
N ASP A 343 20.67 10.97 -20.06
CA ASP A 343 20.35 9.66 -20.61
C ASP A 343 19.32 8.94 -19.74
N ILE A 344 19.36 9.19 -18.43
CA ILE A 344 18.39 8.69 -17.44
C ILE A 344 17.83 9.86 -16.64
N VAL A 345 16.49 9.96 -16.56
CA VAL A 345 15.79 10.89 -15.67
C VAL A 345 14.94 10.09 -14.69
N ILE A 346 15.10 10.40 -13.39
CA ILE A 346 14.38 9.81 -12.27
C ILE A 346 13.47 10.88 -11.67
N LEU A 347 12.19 10.57 -11.53
CA LEU A 347 11.19 11.44 -10.93
C LEU A 347 10.54 10.72 -9.74
N ASP A 348 10.84 11.16 -8.51
CA ASP A 348 10.19 10.65 -7.28
C ASP A 348 9.55 11.80 -6.47
N PRO A 349 8.50 12.45 -7.00
CA PRO A 349 7.88 13.59 -6.32
C PRO A 349 7.08 13.17 -5.09
N PRO A 350 6.88 14.08 -4.11
CA PRO A 350 5.96 13.83 -3.00
C PRO A 350 4.52 13.63 -3.51
N LYS A 351 3.62 13.10 -2.65
CA LYS A 351 2.21 12.90 -2.98
C LYS A 351 1.56 14.20 -3.51
N LEU A 352 1.27 14.27 -4.81
CA LEU A 352 0.72 15.47 -5.46
C LEU A 352 -0.81 15.58 -5.37
N ALA A 353 -1.51 14.49 -5.08
CA ALA A 353 -2.96 14.45 -4.95
C ALA A 353 -3.39 13.56 -3.77
N PRO A 354 -3.22 14.02 -2.52
CA PRO A 354 -3.60 13.26 -1.32
C PRO A 354 -5.10 12.95 -1.24
N ARG A 355 -5.97 13.73 -1.92
CA ARG A 355 -7.42 13.51 -1.93
C ARG A 355 -7.99 13.47 -3.33
N ARG A 356 -9.03 12.65 -3.54
CA ARG A 356 -9.73 12.53 -4.84
C ARG A 356 -10.17 13.87 -5.45
N LYS A 357 -10.58 14.83 -4.61
CA LYS A 357 -11.02 16.17 -5.06
C LYS A 357 -9.89 17.03 -5.65
N GLU A 358 -8.64 16.70 -5.35
CA GLU A 358 -7.46 17.40 -5.87
C GLU A 358 -7.01 16.83 -7.21
N PHE A 359 -7.59 15.68 -7.62
CA PHE A 359 -7.45 15.20 -8.99
C PHE A 359 -8.20 16.13 -9.93
N LYS A 360 -7.44 16.86 -10.74
CA LYS A 360 -7.98 17.50 -11.93
C LYS A 360 -8.01 16.46 -13.03
N PHE A 361 -9.21 16.07 -13.44
CA PHE A 361 -9.38 15.34 -14.70
C PHE A 361 -9.00 16.29 -15.84
N LEU A 362 -7.81 16.12 -16.42
CA LEU A 362 -7.29 16.99 -17.48
C LEU A 362 -7.91 16.70 -18.85
N GLY A 363 -8.56 15.55 -19.00
CA GLY A 363 -9.25 15.14 -20.21
C GLY A 363 -8.96 13.69 -20.57
N TYR A 364 -9.56 13.24 -21.67
CA TYR A 364 -9.19 11.97 -22.30
C TYR A 364 -7.99 12.22 -23.22
N ALA A 365 -6.99 11.34 -23.17
CA ALA A 365 -5.92 11.28 -24.14
C ALA A 365 -6.48 10.83 -25.49
N THR A 366 -7.10 11.76 -26.22
CA THR A 366 -7.42 11.56 -27.63
C THR A 366 -6.17 11.93 -28.41
N ASN A 367 -5.81 11.10 -29.40
CA ASN A 367 -4.64 11.23 -30.29
C ASN A 367 -4.50 12.57 -31.04
N LYS A 368 -5.31 13.60 -30.71
CA LYS A 368 -5.41 14.88 -31.42
C LYS A 368 -4.96 16.10 -30.62
N LYS A 369 -4.79 16.01 -29.29
CA LYS A 369 -4.26 17.13 -28.50
C LYS A 369 -2.80 16.89 -28.16
N GLY A 370 -1.92 17.81 -28.55
CA GLY A 370 -0.57 17.88 -28.02
C GLY A 370 -0.61 18.38 -26.58
N TRP A 371 -0.19 17.55 -25.64
CA TRP A 371 -0.08 17.90 -24.22
C TRP A 371 1.37 18.31 -23.89
N THR A 372 1.55 19.14 -22.87
CA THR A 372 2.88 19.67 -22.48
C THR A 372 3.38 18.99 -21.20
N VAL A 373 4.69 19.04 -20.94
CA VAL A 373 5.35 18.43 -19.76
C VAL A 373 4.81 18.95 -18.40
N ASN A 374 4.03 20.04 -18.41
CA ASN A 374 3.40 20.58 -17.19
C ASN A 374 2.21 19.76 -16.68
N ASP A 375 1.74 18.77 -17.44
CA ASP A 375 0.56 17.97 -17.13
C ASP A 375 0.99 16.66 -16.46
N LEU A 376 0.83 16.55 -15.14
CA LEU A 376 1.11 15.29 -14.42
C LEU A 376 -0.04 14.31 -14.68
N LEU A 377 0.23 13.24 -15.42
CA LEU A 377 -0.78 12.37 -16.03
C LEU A 377 -1.10 11.15 -15.16
N LEU A 378 -2.38 10.92 -14.92
CA LEU A 378 -2.92 9.60 -14.58
C LEU A 378 -3.90 9.21 -15.69
N PHE A 379 -3.60 8.15 -16.44
CA PHE A 379 -4.46 7.72 -17.54
C PHE A 379 -5.54 6.76 -17.04
N ARG A 380 -6.80 7.07 -17.36
CA ARG A 380 -7.88 6.07 -17.43
C ARG A 380 -8.27 5.92 -18.89
N CYS A 381 -7.99 4.77 -19.49
CA CYS A 381 -8.54 4.43 -20.80
C CYS A 381 -9.98 3.96 -20.62
N ASN A 382 -10.93 4.77 -21.08
CA ASN A 382 -12.29 4.33 -21.42
C ASN A 382 -12.52 4.82 -22.84
N ASP A 383 -12.23 3.98 -23.84
CA ASP A 383 -12.60 4.28 -25.22
C ASP A 383 -13.98 3.65 -25.50
N PRO A 384 -15.03 4.43 -25.79
CA PRO A 384 -16.36 3.90 -26.16
C PRO A 384 -16.39 3.28 -27.57
N LYS A 385 -15.32 3.36 -28.37
CA LYS A 385 -15.28 2.78 -29.73
C LYS A 385 -14.93 1.29 -29.79
N TRP A 386 -14.81 0.63 -28.65
CA TRP A 386 -14.55 -0.82 -28.59
C TRP A 386 -15.41 -1.46 -27.49
N ASP A 387 -16.74 -1.35 -27.63
CA ASP A 387 -17.66 -2.29 -26.99
C ASP A 387 -17.38 -3.69 -27.57
N VAL A 388 -16.50 -4.43 -26.89
CA VAL A 388 -16.31 -5.86 -27.13
C VAL A 388 -17.38 -6.60 -26.30
N PRO A 389 -18.05 -7.65 -26.83
CA PRO A 389 -19.13 -8.35 -26.15
C PRO A 389 -18.72 -8.91 -24.77
N PRO A 390 -19.67 -9.31 -23.89
CA PRO A 390 -19.50 -9.42 -22.43
C PRO A 390 -18.56 -10.55 -21.92
N TYR A 391 -17.69 -11.10 -22.76
CA TYR A 391 -16.71 -12.12 -22.39
C TYR A 391 -15.34 -11.81 -22.98
N SER A 392 -14.73 -10.68 -22.60
CA SER A 392 -13.28 -10.53 -22.69
C SER A 392 -12.77 -9.60 -21.59
N THR A 393 -11.85 -10.15 -20.81
CA THR A 393 -11.20 -9.58 -19.63
C THR A 393 -10.70 -8.16 -19.83
N GLY A 394 -11.09 -7.24 -18.93
CA GLY A 394 -10.60 -5.88 -18.87
C GLY A 394 -9.08 -5.84 -18.72
N LYS A 395 -8.39 -5.47 -19.80
CA LYS A 395 -6.97 -5.11 -19.78
C LYS A 395 -6.87 -3.58 -19.67
N LEU A 396 -6.22 -3.12 -18.60
CA LEU A 396 -5.82 -1.73 -18.45
C LEU A 396 -4.60 -1.49 -19.36
N HIS A 397 -4.75 -0.65 -20.38
CA HIS A 397 -3.64 -0.23 -21.24
C HIS A 397 -3.23 1.19 -20.89
N LEU A 398 -1.98 1.36 -20.40
CA LEU A 398 -1.33 2.65 -20.21
C LEU A 398 -0.61 3.01 -21.51
N TYR A 399 -1.01 4.10 -22.16
CA TYR A 399 -0.38 4.60 -23.39
C TYR A 399 0.46 5.84 -23.08
N PHE A 400 1.75 5.79 -23.40
CA PHE A 400 2.62 6.97 -23.40
C PHE A 400 2.88 7.37 -24.85
N SER A 401 2.49 8.59 -25.22
CA SER A 401 2.77 9.17 -26.54
C SER A 401 4.01 10.05 -26.45
N TRP A 402 5.09 9.66 -27.11
CA TRP A 402 6.25 10.53 -27.35
C TRP A 402 6.14 11.14 -28.76
N LYS A 403 6.20 12.47 -28.86
CA LYS A 403 5.91 13.20 -30.10
C LYS A 403 7.09 13.27 -31.08
N ASN A 404 8.02 12.31 -31.03
CA ASN A 404 9.18 12.30 -31.93
C ASN A 404 9.75 10.90 -32.28
N SER A 405 8.97 9.82 -32.15
CA SER A 405 9.37 8.52 -32.72
C SER A 405 8.71 8.28 -34.08
N SER A 406 9.51 8.17 -35.12
CA SER A 406 9.12 7.88 -36.51
C SER A 406 8.59 6.46 -36.76
N PHE A 407 8.19 5.72 -35.73
CA PHE A 407 7.82 4.29 -35.85
C PHE A 407 6.35 4.05 -35.49
N PRO A 408 5.49 3.80 -36.48
CA PRO A 408 4.14 3.30 -36.26
C PRO A 408 4.20 1.76 -36.17
N ASN A 409 3.61 1.21 -35.09
CA ASN A 409 3.30 -0.23 -34.87
C ASN A 409 4.24 -1.05 -33.98
N ASP A 410 4.47 -0.65 -32.73
CA ASP A 410 4.97 -1.58 -31.72
C ASP A 410 3.95 -1.82 -30.59
N ILE A 411 3.68 -3.10 -30.34
CA ILE A 411 2.86 -3.62 -29.25
C ILE A 411 3.75 -3.70 -28.01
N TRP A 412 3.37 -3.02 -26.93
CA TRP A 412 4.14 -2.97 -25.69
C TRP A 412 3.63 -3.98 -24.68
N VAL A 413 4.52 -4.86 -24.19
CA VAL A 413 4.21 -5.91 -23.23
C VAL A 413 4.47 -5.39 -21.81
N LEU A 414 3.41 -5.24 -21.01
CA LEU A 414 3.54 -5.11 -19.56
C LEU A 414 4.10 -6.41 -18.98
N HIS A 415 5.03 -6.31 -18.02
CA HIS A 415 5.49 -7.46 -17.25
C HIS A 415 4.29 -8.21 -16.63
N PRO A 416 4.16 -9.55 -16.79
CA PRO A 416 2.95 -10.31 -16.41
C PRO A 416 2.49 -10.09 -14.96
N TRP A 417 3.45 -9.93 -14.05
CA TRP A 417 3.20 -9.68 -12.62
C TRP A 417 2.43 -8.38 -12.35
N LEU A 418 2.72 -7.32 -13.10
CA LEU A 418 2.05 -6.02 -12.97
C LEU A 418 0.64 -6.05 -13.57
N ALA A 419 0.45 -6.82 -14.64
CA ALA A 419 -0.85 -6.99 -15.30
C ALA A 419 -1.87 -7.71 -14.37
N GLU A 420 -1.44 -8.75 -13.64
CA GLU A 420 -2.30 -9.46 -12.67
C GLU A 420 -2.73 -8.57 -11.49
N ARG A 421 -1.80 -7.78 -10.93
CA ARG A 421 -2.15 -6.87 -9.83
C ARG A 421 -3.07 -5.74 -10.26
N LEU A 422 -2.83 -5.14 -11.44
CA LEU A 422 -3.71 -4.11 -11.98
C LEU A 422 -5.13 -4.65 -12.28
N GLN A 423 -5.26 -5.92 -12.70
CA GLN A 423 -6.56 -6.59 -12.82
C GLN A 423 -7.26 -6.79 -11.48
N LEU A 424 -6.51 -7.08 -10.41
CA LEU A 424 -7.05 -7.18 -9.05
C LEU A 424 -7.59 -5.83 -8.56
N TYR A 425 -6.86 -4.74 -8.81
CA TYR A 425 -7.27 -3.39 -8.45
C TYR A 425 -8.45 -2.87 -9.30
N ALA A 426 -8.53 -3.26 -10.57
CA ALA A 426 -9.65 -2.91 -11.46
C ALA A 426 -11.00 -3.47 -10.97
N LYS A 427 -11.00 -4.57 -10.20
CA LYS A 427 -12.22 -5.13 -9.59
C LYS A 427 -12.73 -4.34 -8.38
N LEU A 428 -11.95 -3.41 -7.82
CA LEU A 428 -12.29 -2.74 -6.56
C LEU A 428 -13.27 -1.56 -6.70
N GLU A 429 -13.74 -1.21 -7.90
CA GLU A 429 -14.62 -0.04 -8.19
C GLU A 429 -14.16 1.30 -7.56
N GLN A 430 -12.90 1.37 -7.10
CA GLN A 430 -12.35 2.47 -6.31
C GLN A 430 -11.03 2.95 -6.95
N PRO A 431 -10.77 4.26 -6.99
CA PRO A 431 -9.50 4.78 -7.48
C PRO A 431 -8.36 4.38 -6.54
N VAL A 432 -7.33 3.72 -7.07
CA VAL A 432 -6.10 3.35 -6.36
C VAL A 432 -5.03 4.41 -6.68
N ILE A 433 -4.41 4.97 -5.65
CA ILE A 433 -3.26 5.88 -5.79
C ILE A 433 -2.01 5.00 -5.84
N ILE A 434 -1.24 5.12 -6.92
CA ILE A 434 0.02 4.40 -7.14
C ILE A 434 1.11 5.46 -7.25
N PRO A 435 2.11 5.52 -6.33
CA PRO A 435 3.30 6.33 -6.55
C PRO A 435 4.04 5.77 -7.78
N LEU A 436 4.43 6.66 -8.68
CA LEU A 436 4.92 6.32 -10.01
C LEU A 436 6.35 6.83 -10.14
N ILE A 437 7.31 5.92 -10.29
CA ILE A 437 8.64 6.28 -10.76
C ILE A 437 8.56 6.30 -12.27
N LEU A 438 8.78 7.46 -12.88
CA LEU A 438 8.91 7.55 -14.32
C LEU A 438 10.40 7.51 -14.67
N LEU A 439 10.85 6.40 -15.24
CA LEU A 439 12.18 6.29 -15.82
C LEU A 439 12.09 6.58 -17.31
N ILE A 440 12.87 7.56 -17.77
CA ILE A 440 13.02 7.85 -19.20
C ILE A 440 14.47 7.57 -19.56
N GLN A 441 14.69 6.53 -20.36
CA GLN A 441 16.01 6.20 -20.93
C GLN A 441 16.07 6.61 -22.40
N ARG A 442 17.15 7.29 -22.80
CA ARG A 442 17.39 7.66 -24.21
C ARG A 442 18.28 6.60 -24.88
N GLY A 443 17.72 5.79 -25.79
CA GLY A 443 18.47 4.79 -26.55
C GLY A 443 17.80 4.40 -27.88
N ASN A 444 18.58 3.86 -28.83
CA ASN A 444 18.13 3.36 -30.15
C ASN A 444 17.26 2.10 -30.08
N THR A 445 16.94 1.62 -28.88
CA THR A 445 16.07 0.48 -28.61
C THR A 445 15.15 0.89 -27.47
N TYR A 446 13.86 0.98 -27.79
CA TYR A 446 12.68 1.03 -26.91
C TYR A 446 12.80 1.81 -25.58
N PRO A 447 12.04 2.91 -25.37
CA PRO A 447 11.84 3.45 -24.03
C PRO A 447 11.21 2.39 -23.11
N MET A 448 11.96 1.94 -22.12
CA MET A 448 11.49 1.06 -21.05
C MET A 448 10.87 1.91 -19.93
N PHE A 449 9.55 1.80 -19.75
CA PHE A 449 8.84 2.40 -18.63
C PHE A 449 8.68 1.35 -17.52
N TYR A 450 9.33 1.57 -16.38
CA TYR A 450 9.14 0.74 -15.19
C TYR A 450 8.05 1.35 -14.31
N LEU A 451 7.11 0.53 -13.85
CA LEU A 451 5.96 0.98 -13.06
C LEU A 451 5.81 0.01 -11.88
N GLU A 452 6.20 0.44 -10.69
CA GLU A 452 6.13 -0.42 -9.51
C GLU A 452 5.15 0.17 -8.49
N CYS A 453 4.17 -0.64 -8.09
CA CYS A 453 3.14 -0.24 -7.15
C CYS A 453 3.60 -0.57 -5.72
N TYR A 454 4.04 0.42 -4.96
CA TYR A 454 4.25 0.29 -3.51
C TYR A 454 3.42 1.31 -2.73
N GLU A 455 2.85 0.90 -1.60
CA GLU A 455 1.85 1.63 -0.80
C GLU A 455 0.55 2.00 -1.51
N ALA A 456 -0.34 1.02 -1.69
CA ALA A 456 -1.77 1.34 -1.73
C ALA A 456 -2.24 1.61 -0.28
N GLN A 457 -2.04 2.84 0.23
CA GLN A 457 -2.98 3.36 1.23
C GLN A 457 -4.33 3.50 0.52
N ILE A 458 -5.18 2.49 0.68
CA ILE A 458 -6.59 2.61 0.29
C ILE A 458 -7.23 3.58 1.29
N SER A 459 -7.12 4.89 1.03
CA SER A 459 -7.96 5.88 1.69
C SER A 459 -9.35 5.81 1.06
N MET A 460 -10.25 5.06 1.70
CA MET A 460 -11.65 4.90 1.27
C MET A 460 -12.52 6.08 1.71
N LEU A 461 -12.23 7.30 1.24
CA LEU A 461 -13.08 8.46 1.55
C LEU A 461 -14.37 8.45 0.72
N THR A 462 -15.44 7.85 1.26
CA THR A 462 -16.81 8.03 0.75
C THR A 462 -17.56 9.10 1.54
N ASN A 463 -17.72 10.29 0.97
CA ASN A 463 -18.76 11.24 1.35
C ASN A 463 -19.93 11.11 0.37
N ILE A 464 -21.00 10.40 0.78
CA ILE A 464 -22.28 10.46 0.08
C ILE A 464 -23.11 11.54 0.76
N HIS A 465 -23.12 12.73 0.17
CA HIS A 465 -24.13 13.74 0.49
C HIS A 465 -25.50 13.26 -0.01
N ARG A 466 -26.48 13.37 0.90
CA ARG A 466 -27.91 13.22 0.65
C ARG A 466 -28.33 14.01 -0.59
N TYR A 467 -28.76 13.32 -1.65
CA TYR A 467 -29.71 13.87 -2.61
C TYR A 467 -31.07 13.23 -2.37
N GLY A 468 -31.79 13.77 -1.38
CA GLY A 468 -33.23 13.61 -1.29
C GLY A 468 -33.90 14.68 -2.14
N ARG A 469 -34.23 14.37 -3.40
CA ARG A 469 -35.35 15.00 -4.11
C ARG A 469 -35.98 13.99 -5.07
N ARG A 470 -37.18 13.55 -4.70
CA ARG A 470 -38.16 12.92 -5.59
C ARG A 470 -38.38 13.81 -6.82
N LYS A 471 -38.16 13.28 -8.02
CA LYS A 471 -38.91 13.70 -9.20
C LYS A 471 -39.51 12.43 -9.83
N ARG A 472 -40.85 12.42 -9.88
CA ARG A 472 -41.65 11.45 -10.62
C ARG A 472 -41.23 11.52 -12.10
N LEU A 473 -40.96 10.36 -12.68
CA LEU A 473 -40.95 10.19 -14.14
C LEU A 473 -42.41 10.24 -14.62
N PRO A 474 -42.74 10.99 -15.68
CA PRO A 474 -43.99 10.81 -16.39
C PRO A 474 -43.89 9.56 -17.28
N THR A 475 -44.94 8.74 -17.19
CA THR A 475 -45.33 7.69 -18.13
C THR A 475 -45.71 8.26 -19.50
N GLU A 476 -45.66 7.37 -20.51
CA GLU A 476 -46.13 7.51 -21.91
C GLU A 476 -45.12 8.21 -22.86
N TYR A 477 -44.76 7.72 -24.06
CA TYR A 477 -45.49 6.95 -25.08
C TYR A 477 -44.59 5.96 -25.85
N THR A 478 -45.29 4.92 -26.30
CA THR A 478 -45.11 3.86 -27.33
C THR A 478 -44.07 3.97 -28.46
N ASP A 479 -43.60 2.77 -28.85
CA ASP A 479 -43.14 2.36 -30.19
C ASP A 479 -43.90 2.99 -31.36
N VAL A 480 -43.22 3.20 -32.49
CA VAL A 480 -43.25 2.33 -33.69
C VAL A 480 -42.48 3.03 -34.84
N THR A 481 -41.66 2.25 -35.54
CA THR A 481 -40.98 2.51 -36.83
C THR A 481 -41.48 3.69 -37.68
N ARG A 482 -40.63 4.71 -37.89
CA ARG A 482 -40.01 5.08 -39.17
C ARG A 482 -38.92 6.13 -38.96
#